data_AF-A0A6N7GU84-F1
#
_entry.id   AF-A0A6N7GU84-F1
#
_cell.length_a   1.000
_cell.length_b   1.000
_cell.length_c   1.000
_cell.angle_alpha   90.00
_cell.angle_beta   90.00
_cell.angle_gamma   90.00
#
_symmetry.space_group_name_H-M   'P 1'
#
loop_
_entity.id
_entity.type
_entity.pdbx_description
1 polymer ?
#
loop_
_entity_poly.entity_id
_entity_poly.type
_entity_poly.pdbx_seq_one_letter_code
_entity_poly.pdbx_strand_id
1 'polypeptide(L)'
;MLDPQPAPRRRRWLLFVPFALLVALAGIWTGLWFYAASQAEAAIAGWRDREAKSGRTYECGSQSISGFPFRIEVRCGKPMAELRGKGAQVVLNGADLVMLAQIYQPTLLIGEFTSPMTVAESGQPPAFFVNWTLGQSSLRGTPRAPQRGSLVFDNLAVQRADAKATVLNAKRFELHGRMAEGSASANPVIDVGLRATAASMPELHQMTAAPLDADVSATLRGLADFMPKPWPVRFRELQARGGKIDIVNARVQQGEVIAVSSGTLSLTESGNLDGQLQMTVVNLEHVLKQLDLEAMVSQGRVGSAIDRLDKLVPGLGRIARKNAGPGILAGLDAIGKRTTLEGKPAVTVPLRFVDGQVMLGPLNVGRTPPLF
;
A
#
# COMPACT_ATOMS: atom_id res chain seq x y z
N MET A 1 -9.19 -36.73 -88.36
CA MET A 1 -9.52 -35.42 -87.77
C MET A 1 -9.53 -35.61 -86.26
N LEU A 2 -8.59 -35.01 -85.53
CA LEU A 2 -8.51 -35.08 -84.07
C LEU A 2 -9.24 -33.85 -83.51
N ASP A 3 -10.32 -34.07 -82.77
CA ASP A 3 -11.03 -33.00 -82.05
C ASP A 3 -10.15 -32.43 -80.92
N PRO A 4 -10.05 -31.10 -80.77
CA PRO A 4 -9.31 -30.49 -79.68
C PRO A 4 -10.12 -30.60 -78.37
N GLN A 5 -9.55 -31.28 -77.37
CA GLN A 5 -10.09 -31.32 -76.01
C GLN A 5 -10.08 -29.91 -75.38
N PRO A 6 -11.19 -29.43 -74.78
CA PRO A 6 -11.24 -28.12 -74.18
C PRO A 6 -10.31 -28.06 -72.96
N ALA A 7 -9.36 -27.11 -72.97
CA ALA A 7 -8.46 -26.88 -71.85
C ALA A 7 -9.27 -26.60 -70.56
N PRO A 8 -8.91 -27.20 -69.42
CA PRO A 8 -9.64 -27.00 -68.17
C PRO A 8 -9.61 -25.51 -67.81
N ARG A 9 -10.80 -24.88 -67.76
CA ARG A 9 -10.97 -23.50 -67.27
C ARG A 9 -10.40 -23.44 -65.85
N ARG A 10 -9.18 -22.91 -65.68
CA ARG A 10 -8.60 -22.63 -64.36
C ARG A 10 -9.63 -21.82 -63.57
N ARG A 11 -10.10 -22.37 -62.46
CA ARG A 11 -11.19 -21.82 -61.64
C ARG A 11 -10.70 -20.57 -60.92
N ARG A 12 -10.65 -19.43 -61.64
CA ARG A 12 -10.13 -18.13 -61.17
C ARG A 12 -10.78 -17.66 -59.86
N TRP A 13 -11.97 -18.14 -59.53
CA TRP A 13 -12.64 -17.91 -58.24
C TRP A 13 -11.85 -18.43 -57.02
N LEU A 14 -11.06 -19.50 -57.17
CA LEU A 14 -10.20 -20.01 -56.09
C LEU A 14 -9.12 -19.00 -55.65
N LEU A 15 -8.78 -18.01 -56.49
CA LEU A 15 -7.88 -16.91 -56.12
C LEU A 15 -8.56 -15.88 -55.20
N PHE A 16 -9.89 -15.75 -55.26
CA PHE A 16 -10.67 -14.84 -54.42
C PHE A 16 -11.10 -15.47 -53.09
N VAL A 17 -11.13 -16.80 -53.01
CA VAL A 17 -11.41 -17.54 -51.76
C VAL A 17 -10.55 -17.07 -50.58
N PRO A 18 -9.20 -16.96 -50.67
CA PRO A 18 -8.40 -16.50 -49.54
C PRO A 18 -8.72 -15.05 -49.13
N PHE A 19 -9.04 -14.19 -50.09
CA PHE A 19 -9.44 -12.81 -49.80
C PHE A 19 -10.81 -12.74 -49.12
N ALA A 20 -11.80 -13.49 -49.63
CA ALA A 20 -13.11 -13.59 -49.01
C ALA A 20 -13.03 -14.16 -47.59
N LEU A 21 -12.17 -15.16 -47.36
CA LEU A 21 -11.89 -15.69 -46.03
C LEU A 21 -11.26 -14.65 -45.11
N LEU A 22 -10.29 -13.87 -45.60
CA LEU A 22 -9.67 -12.81 -44.82
C LEU A 22 -10.67 -11.72 -44.44
N VAL A 23 -11.55 -11.31 -45.37
CA VAL A 23 -12.62 -10.35 -45.09
C VAL A 23 -13.62 -10.91 -44.08
N ALA A 24 -13.99 -12.19 -44.21
CA ALA A 24 -14.86 -12.85 -43.24
C ALA A 24 -14.23 -12.91 -41.85
N LEU A 25 -12.95 -13.28 -41.74
CA LEU A 25 -12.20 -13.29 -40.48
C LEU A 25 -12.11 -11.89 -39.87
N ALA A 26 -11.84 -10.86 -40.66
CA ALA A 26 -11.83 -9.47 -40.21
C ALA A 26 -13.20 -9.03 -39.70
N GLY A 27 -14.28 -9.39 -40.39
CA GLY A 27 -15.65 -9.12 -39.95
C GLY A 27 -16.01 -9.83 -38.63
N ILE A 28 -15.67 -11.11 -38.51
CA ILE A 28 -15.86 -11.89 -37.28
C ILE A 28 -15.06 -11.27 -36.13
N TRP A 29 -13.78 -10.94 -36.36
CA TRP A 29 -12.93 -10.33 -35.34
C TRP A 29 -13.47 -8.97 -34.89
N THR A 30 -13.97 -8.17 -35.84
CA THR A 30 -14.60 -6.88 -35.55
C THR A 30 -15.83 -7.07 -34.66
N GLY A 31 -16.72 -8.00 -34.98
CA GLY A 31 -17.88 -8.33 -34.14
C GLY A 31 -17.47 -8.81 -32.74
N LEU A 32 -16.47 -9.69 -32.64
CA LEU A 32 -15.94 -10.18 -31.37
C LEU A 32 -15.33 -9.05 -30.52
N TRP A 33 -14.64 -8.10 -31.14
CA TRP A 33 -14.06 -6.95 -30.43
C TRP A 33 -15.14 -6.05 -29.83
N PHE A 34 -16.17 -5.70 -30.61
CA PHE A 34 -17.30 -4.89 -30.09
C PHE A 34 -18.09 -5.62 -29.01
N TYR A 35 -18.22 -6.95 -29.11
CA TYR A 35 -18.79 -7.77 -28.04
C TYR A 35 -17.93 -7.74 -26.76
N ALA A 36 -16.60 -7.83 -26.88
CA ALA A 36 -15.70 -7.73 -25.74
C ALA A 36 -15.76 -6.33 -25.09
N ALA A 37 -15.85 -5.27 -25.91
CA ALA A 37 -15.99 -3.90 -25.44
C ALA A 37 -17.29 -3.69 -24.63
N SER A 38 -18.43 -4.21 -25.10
CA SER A 38 -19.70 -4.12 -24.37
C SER A 38 -19.70 -4.93 -23.07
N GLN A 39 -19.03 -6.09 -23.06
CA GLN A 39 -18.85 -6.87 -21.83
C GLN A 39 -17.95 -6.16 -20.82
N ALA A 40 -16.92 -5.44 -21.27
CA ALA A 40 -16.10 -4.63 -20.38
C ALA A 40 -16.91 -3.51 -19.73
N GLU A 41 -17.76 -2.83 -20.49
CA GLU A 41 -18.67 -1.80 -19.97
C GLU A 41 -19.62 -2.35 -18.90
N ALA A 42 -20.26 -3.49 -19.16
CA ALA A 42 -21.14 -4.16 -18.20
C ALA A 42 -20.38 -4.61 -16.94
N ALA A 43 -19.16 -5.12 -17.09
CA ALA A 43 -18.32 -5.54 -15.97
C ALA A 43 -17.92 -4.37 -15.07
N ILE A 44 -17.62 -3.20 -15.66
CA ILE A 44 -17.31 -1.96 -14.94
C ILE A 44 -18.54 -1.47 -14.17
N ALA A 45 -19.71 -1.40 -14.81
CA ALA A 45 -20.95 -1.01 -14.14
C ALA A 45 -21.25 -1.92 -12.94
N GLY A 46 -21.19 -3.24 -13.14
CA GLY A 46 -21.40 -4.20 -12.06
C GLY A 46 -20.33 -4.13 -10.96
N TRP A 47 -19.10 -3.73 -11.27
CA TRP A 47 -18.08 -3.46 -10.25
C TRP A 47 -18.41 -2.22 -9.42
N ARG A 48 -18.79 -1.10 -10.06
CA ARG A 48 -19.21 0.14 -9.38
C ARG A 48 -20.38 -0.12 -8.43
N ASP A 49 -21.36 -0.93 -8.84
CA ASP A 49 -22.49 -1.30 -7.98
C ASP A 49 -22.08 -2.10 -6.74
N ARG A 50 -21.09 -3.00 -6.87
CA ARG A 50 -20.55 -3.77 -5.72
C ARG A 50 -19.77 -2.88 -4.76
N GLU A 51 -19.00 -1.95 -5.28
CA GLU A 51 -18.27 -0.98 -4.47
C GLU A 51 -19.21 -0.02 -3.74
N ALA A 52 -20.27 0.45 -4.41
CA ALA A 52 -21.26 1.34 -3.81
C ALA A 52 -21.94 0.70 -2.60
N LYS A 53 -22.26 -0.60 -2.67
CA LYS A 53 -22.76 -1.40 -1.53
C LYS A 53 -21.77 -1.49 -0.36
N SER A 54 -20.48 -1.31 -0.63
CA SER A 54 -19.41 -1.26 0.38
C SER A 54 -19.09 0.16 0.85
N GLY A 55 -19.89 1.17 0.47
CA GLY A 55 -19.70 2.56 0.85
C GLY A 55 -18.66 3.31 0.00
N ARG A 56 -18.32 2.81 -1.20
CA ARG A 56 -17.37 3.44 -2.11
C ARG A 56 -18.02 3.69 -3.46
N THR A 57 -18.25 4.94 -3.80
CA THR A 57 -18.82 5.33 -5.10
C THR A 57 -17.70 5.78 -6.02
N TYR A 58 -17.76 5.33 -7.27
CA TYR A 58 -16.79 5.66 -8.31
C TYR A 58 -17.55 6.20 -9.52
N GLU A 59 -17.10 7.33 -10.04
CA GLU A 59 -17.69 8.03 -11.18
C GLU A 59 -16.61 8.46 -12.18
N CYS A 60 -17.02 8.53 -13.44
CA CYS A 60 -16.20 9.03 -14.54
C CYS A 60 -16.96 10.19 -15.17
N GLY A 61 -16.33 11.37 -15.25
CA GLY A 61 -16.91 12.51 -15.95
C GLY A 61 -17.11 12.24 -17.45
N SER A 62 -16.20 11.47 -18.05
CA SER A 62 -16.39 10.85 -19.36
C SER A 62 -15.79 9.45 -19.38
N GLN A 63 -16.43 8.54 -20.11
CA GLN A 63 -15.94 7.17 -20.29
C GLN A 63 -15.88 6.85 -21.78
N SER A 64 -14.75 6.32 -22.25
CA SER A 64 -14.61 5.80 -23.60
C SER A 64 -13.90 4.47 -23.61
N ILE A 65 -14.26 3.61 -24.56
CA ILE A 65 -13.63 2.31 -24.77
C ILE A 65 -13.00 2.31 -26.17
N SER A 66 -11.70 2.01 -26.24
CA SER A 66 -10.88 2.00 -27.44
C SER A 66 -9.94 0.77 -27.42
N GLY A 67 -8.99 0.70 -28.36
CA GLY A 67 -7.96 -0.35 -28.35
C GLY A 67 -8.08 -1.43 -29.43
N PHE A 68 -9.04 -1.27 -30.36
CA PHE A 68 -9.15 -2.14 -31.53
C PHE A 68 -7.82 -2.24 -32.29
N PRO A 69 -7.42 -3.44 -32.77
CA PRO A 69 -8.13 -4.71 -32.68
C PRO A 69 -7.72 -5.63 -31.53
N PHE A 70 -6.68 -5.31 -30.75
CA PHE A 70 -6.00 -6.31 -29.91
C PHE A 70 -6.10 -6.08 -28.39
N ARG A 71 -6.67 -4.95 -27.97
CA ARG A 71 -6.84 -4.60 -26.55
C ARG A 71 -8.17 -3.94 -26.31
N ILE A 72 -8.58 -3.94 -25.05
CA ILE A 72 -9.66 -3.13 -24.52
C ILE A 72 -9.02 -2.10 -23.60
N GLU A 73 -9.10 -0.85 -24.02
CA GLU A 73 -8.61 0.31 -23.27
C GLU A 73 -9.81 1.15 -22.85
N VAL A 74 -9.99 1.34 -21.56
CA VAL A 74 -11.04 2.15 -20.98
C VAL A 74 -10.42 3.41 -20.41
N ARG A 75 -10.77 4.55 -21.00
CA ARG A 75 -10.35 5.86 -20.51
C ARG A 75 -11.49 6.51 -19.74
N CYS A 76 -11.19 6.90 -18.51
CA CYS A 76 -12.06 7.60 -17.59
C CYS A 76 -11.50 9.02 -17.41
N GLY A 77 -12.12 9.99 -18.05
CA GLY A 77 -11.77 11.40 -17.89
C GLY A 77 -12.41 11.97 -16.62
N LYS A 78 -11.63 12.73 -15.84
CA LYS A 78 -12.06 13.29 -14.54
C LYS A 78 -12.65 12.22 -13.61
N PRO A 79 -11.90 11.16 -13.27
CA PRO A 79 -12.36 10.16 -12.32
C PRO A 79 -12.63 10.81 -10.96
N MET A 80 -13.75 10.42 -10.34
CA MET A 80 -14.12 10.81 -8.98
C MET A 80 -14.39 9.57 -8.15
N ALA A 81 -13.90 9.54 -6.91
CA ALA A 81 -14.23 8.50 -5.94
C ALA A 81 -14.66 9.13 -4.62
N GLU A 82 -15.79 8.71 -4.08
CA GLU A 82 -16.26 9.10 -2.76
C GLU A 82 -16.21 7.86 -1.84
N LEU A 83 -15.47 8.01 -0.75
CA LEU A 83 -15.18 6.95 0.22
C LEU A 83 -15.87 7.28 1.54
N ARG A 84 -16.83 6.43 1.95
CA ARG A 84 -17.52 6.56 3.24
C ARG A 84 -16.76 5.82 4.33
N GLY A 85 -16.24 6.57 5.31
CA GLY A 85 -15.57 6.05 6.49
C GLY A 85 -16.38 6.27 7.77
N LYS A 86 -15.82 5.88 8.93
CA LYS A 86 -16.35 6.16 10.28
C LYS A 86 -16.28 7.66 10.68
N GLY A 87 -15.86 8.54 9.77
CA GLY A 87 -15.71 9.98 9.98
C GLY A 87 -16.14 10.75 8.74
N ALA A 88 -15.36 11.74 8.34
CA ALA A 88 -15.56 12.53 7.13
C ALA A 88 -15.68 11.63 5.87
N GLN A 89 -16.60 11.97 4.98
CA GLN A 89 -16.65 11.41 3.64
C GLN A 89 -15.51 12.02 2.83
N VAL A 90 -14.62 11.19 2.28
CA VAL A 90 -13.47 11.65 1.52
C VAL A 90 -13.78 11.55 0.03
N VAL A 91 -13.57 12.64 -0.70
CA VAL A 91 -13.71 12.73 -2.15
C VAL A 91 -12.33 12.84 -2.79
N LEU A 92 -12.05 11.98 -3.74
CA LEU A 92 -10.84 11.95 -4.56
C LEU A 92 -11.22 12.37 -5.99
N ASN A 93 -10.54 13.37 -6.54
CA ASN A 93 -10.71 13.75 -7.95
C ASN A 93 -9.38 13.61 -8.68
N GLY A 94 -9.34 12.84 -9.77
CA GLY A 94 -8.17 12.71 -10.62
C GLY A 94 -8.33 13.45 -11.96
N ALA A 95 -7.23 13.62 -12.68
CA ALA A 95 -7.25 14.21 -14.02
C ALA A 95 -7.74 13.21 -15.08
N ASP A 96 -7.10 12.04 -15.17
CA ASP A 96 -7.38 11.02 -16.18
C ASP A 96 -6.95 9.65 -15.65
N LEU A 97 -7.70 8.61 -15.98
CA LEU A 97 -7.43 7.22 -15.64
C LEU A 97 -7.60 6.36 -16.90
N VAL A 98 -6.56 5.62 -17.26
CA VAL A 98 -6.62 4.63 -18.33
C VAL A 98 -6.48 3.24 -17.75
N MET A 99 -7.40 2.34 -18.08
CA MET A 99 -7.34 0.93 -17.74
C MET A 99 -7.24 0.10 -19.02
N LEU A 100 -6.32 -0.85 -19.07
CA LEU A 100 -6.03 -1.63 -20.26
C LEU A 100 -5.98 -3.12 -19.94
N ALA A 101 -6.62 -3.91 -20.79
CA ALA A 101 -6.50 -5.36 -20.82
C ALA A 101 -6.27 -5.85 -22.26
N GLN A 102 -5.36 -6.81 -22.44
CA GLN A 102 -5.12 -7.43 -23.75
C GLN A 102 -6.19 -8.50 -24.02
N ILE A 103 -6.68 -8.60 -25.25
CA ILE A 103 -7.73 -9.59 -25.60
C ILE A 103 -7.23 -11.03 -25.43
N TYR A 104 -5.94 -11.27 -25.71
CA TYR A 104 -5.29 -12.57 -25.53
C TYR A 104 -4.77 -12.80 -24.10
N GLN A 105 -4.89 -11.82 -23.20
CA GLN A 105 -4.53 -11.95 -21.79
C GLN A 105 -5.50 -11.14 -20.89
N PRO A 106 -6.80 -11.50 -20.88
CA PRO A 106 -7.84 -10.69 -20.22
C PRO A 106 -7.72 -10.67 -18.69
N THR A 107 -6.92 -11.57 -18.12
CA THR A 107 -6.65 -11.64 -16.67
C THR A 107 -5.53 -10.72 -16.22
N LEU A 108 -4.92 -9.94 -17.12
CA LEU A 108 -3.95 -8.90 -16.78
C LEU A 108 -4.55 -7.53 -17.08
N LEU A 109 -4.86 -6.81 -16.01
CA LEU A 109 -5.32 -5.43 -16.06
C LEU A 109 -4.15 -4.51 -15.71
N ILE A 110 -3.92 -3.49 -16.52
CA ILE A 110 -2.93 -2.43 -16.27
C ILE A 110 -3.70 -1.12 -16.12
N GLY A 111 -3.45 -0.36 -15.07
CA GLY A 111 -4.02 0.96 -14.86
C GLY A 111 -2.95 2.02 -14.87
N GLU A 112 -3.18 3.13 -15.55
CA GLU A 112 -2.31 4.31 -15.53
C GLU A 112 -3.12 5.52 -15.03
N PHE A 113 -2.57 6.21 -14.04
CA PHE A 113 -3.19 7.35 -13.38
C PHE A 113 -2.43 8.61 -13.76
N THR A 114 -3.15 9.63 -14.21
CA THR A 114 -2.57 10.93 -14.57
C THR A 114 -2.69 11.90 -13.40
N SER A 115 -1.56 12.51 -13.04
CA SER A 115 -1.47 13.61 -12.07
C SER A 115 -2.08 14.90 -12.63
N PRO A 116 -2.66 15.79 -11.80
CA PRO A 116 -2.79 15.69 -10.34
C PRO A 116 -4.04 14.92 -9.89
N MET A 117 -4.02 14.50 -8.62
CA MET A 117 -5.21 14.12 -7.87
C MET A 117 -5.42 15.06 -6.70
N THR A 118 -6.67 15.39 -6.41
CA THR A 118 -7.05 16.17 -5.21
C THR A 118 -7.80 15.30 -4.23
N VAL A 119 -7.60 15.59 -2.94
CA VAL A 119 -8.29 14.95 -1.83
C VAL A 119 -9.05 16.03 -1.08
N ALA A 120 -10.36 15.85 -0.92
CA ALA A 120 -11.25 16.77 -0.23
C ALA A 120 -12.13 15.99 0.76
N GLU A 121 -12.63 16.69 1.77
CA GLU A 121 -13.82 16.23 2.47
C GLU A 121 -15.06 16.58 1.62
N SER A 122 -16.10 15.76 1.68
CA SER A 122 -17.32 15.96 0.90
C SER A 122 -17.94 17.34 1.19
N GLY A 123 -18.19 18.11 0.13
CA GLY A 123 -18.71 19.49 0.22
C GLY A 123 -17.69 20.55 0.64
N GLN A 124 -16.43 20.19 0.87
CA GLN A 124 -15.35 21.11 1.24
C GLN A 124 -14.36 21.33 0.08
N PRO A 125 -13.59 22.43 0.08
CA PRO A 125 -12.49 22.59 -0.87
C PRO A 125 -11.43 21.50 -0.69
N PRO A 126 -10.59 21.24 -1.72
CA PRO A 126 -9.47 20.31 -1.61
C PRO A 126 -8.59 20.59 -0.40
N ALA A 127 -8.33 19.56 0.40
CA ALA A 127 -7.40 19.62 1.53
C ALA A 127 -5.98 19.25 1.10
N PHE A 128 -5.83 18.38 0.10
CA PHE A 128 -4.53 17.95 -0.41
C PHE A 128 -4.46 17.89 -1.94
N PHE A 129 -3.28 18.19 -2.47
CA PHE A 129 -2.86 17.94 -3.85
C PHE A 129 -1.82 16.82 -3.87
N VAL A 130 -2.08 15.80 -4.68
CA VAL A 130 -1.21 14.65 -4.87
C VAL A 130 -0.71 14.67 -6.30
N ASN A 131 0.61 14.77 -6.45
CA ASN A 131 1.28 14.86 -7.74
C ASN A 131 2.26 13.70 -7.90
N TRP A 132 2.43 13.25 -9.14
CA TRP A 132 3.43 12.24 -9.51
C TRP A 132 3.78 12.38 -11.00
N THR A 133 4.88 11.76 -11.40
CA THR A 133 5.30 11.69 -12.82
C THR A 133 4.85 10.41 -13.51
N LEU A 134 4.86 9.30 -12.80
CA LEU A 134 4.30 8.01 -13.22
C LEU A 134 3.41 7.49 -12.09
N GLY A 135 2.20 7.05 -12.43
CA GLY A 135 1.31 6.35 -11.52
C GLY A 135 0.77 5.14 -12.26
N GLN A 136 1.23 3.94 -11.92
CA GLN A 136 0.86 2.72 -12.62
C GLN A 136 0.43 1.64 -11.64
N SER A 137 -0.58 0.88 -12.02
CA SER A 137 -1.01 -0.32 -11.33
C SER A 137 -1.07 -1.50 -12.29
N SER A 138 -0.88 -2.70 -11.76
CA SER A 138 -1.18 -3.92 -12.49
C SER A 138 -1.91 -4.91 -11.57
N LEU A 139 -2.85 -5.66 -12.13
CA LEU A 139 -3.57 -6.72 -11.43
C LEU A 139 -3.66 -7.93 -12.34
N ARG A 140 -3.12 -9.05 -11.86
CA ARG A 140 -3.22 -10.36 -12.50
C ARG A 140 -4.17 -11.26 -11.73
N GLY A 141 -5.07 -11.92 -12.43
CA GLY A 141 -5.99 -12.91 -11.89
C GLY A 141 -7.43 -12.59 -12.26
N THR A 142 -8.37 -13.18 -11.52
CA THR A 142 -9.81 -12.87 -11.67
C THR A 142 -10.29 -12.10 -10.44
N PRO A 143 -11.42 -11.38 -10.52
CA PRO A 143 -11.97 -10.68 -9.34
C PRO A 143 -12.22 -11.57 -8.12
N ARG A 144 -12.42 -12.89 -8.30
CA ARG A 144 -12.62 -13.86 -7.22
C ARG A 144 -11.32 -14.52 -6.74
N ALA A 145 -10.28 -14.49 -7.56
CA ALA A 145 -8.98 -15.10 -7.29
C ALA A 145 -7.86 -14.19 -7.85
N PRO A 146 -7.59 -13.03 -7.22
CA PRO A 146 -6.46 -12.18 -7.57
C PRO A 146 -5.17 -12.92 -7.25
N GLN A 147 -4.20 -12.90 -8.15
CA GLN A 147 -2.92 -13.63 -8.01
C GLN A 147 -1.77 -12.71 -7.66
N ARG A 148 -1.69 -11.55 -8.31
CA ARG A 148 -0.66 -10.54 -8.10
C ARG A 148 -1.22 -9.16 -8.37
N GLY A 149 -0.90 -8.19 -7.52
CA GLY A 149 -1.17 -6.78 -7.71
C GLY A 149 0.11 -5.97 -7.54
N SER A 150 0.26 -4.89 -8.28
CA SER A 150 1.32 -3.90 -8.07
C SER A 150 0.76 -2.49 -8.22
N LEU A 151 1.35 -1.56 -7.49
CA LEU A 151 1.08 -0.13 -7.56
C LEU A 151 2.42 0.60 -7.42
N VAL A 152 2.73 1.47 -8.38
CA VAL A 152 4.01 2.17 -8.46
C VAL A 152 3.76 3.63 -8.74
N PHE A 153 4.42 4.49 -7.97
CA PHE A 153 4.47 5.93 -8.20
C PHE A 153 5.92 6.41 -8.27
N ASP A 154 6.25 7.20 -9.29
CA ASP A 154 7.53 7.91 -9.37
C ASP A 154 7.32 9.41 -9.11
N ASN A 155 8.20 9.99 -8.29
CA ASN A 155 8.16 11.38 -7.82
C ASN A 155 6.82 11.76 -7.17
N LEU A 156 6.36 10.94 -6.22
CA LEU A 156 5.12 11.16 -5.48
C LEU A 156 5.28 12.33 -4.50
N ALA A 157 4.42 13.33 -4.59
CA ALA A 157 4.38 14.47 -3.68
C ALA A 157 2.94 14.73 -3.21
N VAL A 158 2.73 14.76 -1.91
CA VAL A 158 1.48 15.15 -1.26
C VAL A 158 1.69 16.50 -0.59
N GLN A 159 0.89 17.49 -0.99
CA GLN A 159 0.94 18.85 -0.47
C GLN A 159 -0.41 19.23 0.12
N ARG A 160 -0.38 19.95 1.24
CA ARG A 160 -1.57 20.54 1.84
C ARG A 160 -2.02 21.75 1.02
N ALA A 161 -3.31 21.90 0.80
CA ALA A 161 -3.86 22.94 -0.09
C ALA A 161 -3.77 24.37 0.49
N ASP A 162 -3.94 24.52 1.79
CA ASP A 162 -3.96 25.80 2.51
C ASP A 162 -2.57 26.43 2.70
N ALA A 163 -1.56 25.62 3.03
CA ALA A 163 -0.22 26.06 3.40
C ALA A 163 0.82 25.76 2.31
N LYS A 164 0.45 24.99 1.26
CA LYS A 164 1.40 24.38 0.30
C LYS A 164 2.52 23.60 0.99
N ALA A 165 2.29 23.16 2.22
CA ALA A 165 3.24 22.41 3.00
C ALA A 165 3.33 20.98 2.45
N THR A 166 4.55 20.48 2.30
CA THR A 166 4.78 19.11 1.84
C THR A 166 4.53 18.14 2.99
N VAL A 167 3.49 17.33 2.84
CA VAL A 167 3.09 16.29 3.79
C VAL A 167 3.94 15.04 3.57
N LEU A 168 4.13 14.67 2.30
CA LEU A 168 4.90 13.52 1.88
C LEU A 168 5.61 13.81 0.56
N ASN A 169 6.86 13.39 0.45
CA ASN A 169 7.59 13.31 -0.81
C ASN A 169 8.24 11.93 -0.91
N ALA A 170 8.30 11.34 -2.09
CA ALA A 170 9.05 10.11 -2.35
C ALA A 170 9.51 10.07 -3.80
N LYS A 171 10.79 9.77 -4.03
CA LYS A 171 11.30 9.56 -5.39
C LYS A 171 10.61 8.38 -6.07
N ARG A 172 10.36 7.31 -5.31
CA ARG A 172 9.64 6.14 -5.78
C ARG A 172 8.90 5.47 -4.64
N PHE A 173 7.67 5.08 -4.90
CA PHE A 173 6.84 4.30 -3.99
C PHE A 173 6.30 3.09 -4.74
N GLU A 174 6.50 1.91 -4.17
CA GLU A 174 6.05 0.64 -4.75
C GLU A 174 5.30 -0.16 -3.69
N LEU A 175 4.17 -0.73 -4.08
CA LEU A 175 3.40 -1.69 -3.31
C LEU A 175 3.09 -2.88 -4.20
N HIS A 176 3.54 -4.06 -3.78
CA HIS A 176 3.35 -5.32 -4.47
C HIS A 176 2.62 -6.28 -3.54
N GLY A 177 1.69 -7.05 -4.10
CA GLY A 177 0.97 -8.09 -3.38
C GLY A 177 0.85 -9.34 -4.24
N ARG A 178 0.93 -10.52 -3.64
CA ARG A 178 0.69 -11.78 -4.34
C ARG A 178 0.05 -12.80 -3.41
N MET A 179 -0.69 -13.76 -3.98
CA MET A 179 -1.03 -14.96 -3.22
C MET A 179 0.24 -15.77 -2.95
N ALA A 180 0.36 -16.26 -1.71
CA ALA A 180 1.40 -17.22 -1.36
C ALA A 180 1.15 -18.54 -2.11
N GLU A 181 2.24 -19.22 -2.48
CA GLU A 181 2.16 -20.49 -3.21
C GLU A 181 1.44 -21.56 -2.38
N GLY A 182 0.61 -22.38 -3.04
CA GLY A 182 -0.18 -23.41 -2.37
C GLY A 182 -1.37 -22.90 -1.53
N SER A 183 -1.62 -21.59 -1.52
CA SER A 183 -2.76 -21.03 -0.78
C SER A 183 -4.10 -21.35 -1.47
N ALA A 184 -5.08 -21.79 -0.68
CA ALA A 184 -6.44 -22.03 -1.15
C ALA A 184 -7.24 -20.73 -1.23
N SER A 185 -8.10 -20.59 -2.25
CA SER A 185 -8.94 -19.40 -2.44
C SER A 185 -9.92 -19.12 -1.28
N ALA A 186 -10.28 -20.14 -0.50
CA ALA A 186 -11.16 -20.02 0.66
C ALA A 186 -10.44 -19.57 1.94
N ASN A 187 -9.10 -19.61 1.96
CA ASN A 187 -8.25 -19.16 3.06
C ASN A 187 -6.97 -18.51 2.50
N PRO A 188 -7.11 -17.40 1.77
CA PRO A 188 -5.97 -16.83 1.06
C PRO A 188 -4.92 -16.30 2.03
N VAL A 189 -3.67 -16.61 1.72
CA VAL A 189 -2.47 -16.05 2.35
C VAL A 189 -1.85 -15.10 1.34
N ILE A 190 -1.57 -13.87 1.77
CA ILE A 190 -1.06 -12.81 0.88
C ILE A 190 0.32 -12.40 1.35
N ASP A 191 1.29 -12.45 0.44
CA ASP A 191 2.58 -11.78 0.64
C ASP A 191 2.51 -10.37 0.08
N VAL A 192 2.92 -9.39 0.89
CA VAL A 192 2.92 -7.97 0.57
C VAL A 192 4.35 -7.44 0.69
N GLY A 193 4.80 -6.72 -0.34
CA GLY A 193 6.05 -5.98 -0.36
C GLY A 193 5.78 -4.50 -0.55
N LEU A 194 6.37 -3.65 0.27
CA LEU A 194 6.33 -2.20 0.15
C LEU A 194 7.76 -1.69 0.05
N ARG A 195 8.03 -0.83 -0.94
CA ARG A 195 9.31 -0.14 -1.07
C ARG A 195 9.06 1.35 -1.23
N ALA A 196 9.79 2.15 -0.47
CA ALA A 196 9.82 3.59 -0.63
C ALA A 196 11.27 4.05 -0.74
N THR A 197 11.56 4.92 -1.71
CA THR A 197 12.91 5.45 -1.95
C THR A 197 12.91 6.96 -1.81
N ALA A 198 13.86 7.47 -1.04
CA ALA A 198 14.00 8.88 -0.70
C ALA A 198 12.66 9.50 -0.24
N ALA A 199 11.95 8.78 0.64
CA ALA A 199 10.70 9.23 1.22
C ALA A 199 10.95 10.23 2.35
N SER A 200 10.16 11.29 2.45
CA SER A 200 10.17 12.20 3.59
C SER A 200 8.75 12.64 3.93
N MET A 201 8.49 12.81 5.23
CA MET A 201 7.23 13.27 5.80
C MET A 201 7.52 14.38 6.81
N PRO A 202 7.82 15.62 6.37
CA PRO A 202 8.21 16.72 7.26
C PRO A 202 7.15 17.08 8.31
N GLU A 203 5.85 16.91 7.99
CA GLU A 203 4.76 17.21 8.92
C GLU A 203 4.56 16.14 10.01
N LEU A 204 5.11 14.93 9.85
CA LEU A 204 4.92 13.85 10.83
C LEU A 204 5.84 14.00 12.04
N HIS A 205 7.13 14.23 11.80
CA HIS A 205 8.14 14.43 12.83
C HIS A 205 9.39 15.10 12.22
N GLN A 206 10.19 15.80 13.01
CA GLN A 206 11.43 16.43 12.51
C GLN A 206 12.39 15.41 11.89
N MET A 207 12.48 14.21 12.48
CA MET A 207 13.29 13.11 11.97
C MET A 207 12.84 12.60 10.60
N THR A 208 11.54 12.66 10.29
CA THR A 208 11.03 12.21 9.00
C THR A 208 11.11 13.30 7.94
N ALA A 209 11.63 14.49 8.24
CA ALA A 209 11.90 15.53 7.25
C ALA A 209 13.07 15.18 6.31
N ALA A 210 14.06 14.45 6.82
CA ALA A 210 15.17 13.95 6.00
C ALA A 210 14.74 12.71 5.19
N PRO A 211 15.20 12.55 3.93
CA PRO A 211 14.85 11.40 3.10
C PRO A 211 15.29 10.06 3.72
N LEU A 212 14.40 9.07 3.66
CA LEU A 212 14.65 7.70 4.10
C LEU A 212 14.27 6.70 3.00
N ASP A 213 14.93 5.55 3.02
CA ASP A 213 14.56 4.38 2.24
C ASP A 213 13.88 3.36 3.15
N ALA A 214 12.80 2.76 2.66
CA ALA A 214 12.07 1.71 3.38
C ALA A 214 11.82 0.50 2.47
N ASP A 215 12.01 -0.69 3.01
CA ASP A 215 11.70 -1.98 2.39
C ASP A 215 11.01 -2.87 3.42
N VAL A 216 9.73 -3.18 3.18
CA VAL A 216 8.89 -3.96 4.09
C VAL A 216 8.29 -5.14 3.35
N SER A 217 8.49 -6.34 3.89
CA SER A 217 7.91 -7.59 3.42
C SER A 217 7.09 -8.22 4.55
N ALA A 218 5.83 -8.53 4.28
CA ALA A 218 4.91 -9.10 5.25
C ALA A 218 4.02 -10.18 4.64
N THR A 219 3.57 -11.13 5.46
CA THR A 219 2.60 -12.16 5.08
C THR A 219 1.33 -12.02 5.92
N LEU A 220 0.19 -11.81 5.25
CA LEU A 220 -1.13 -11.71 5.86
C LEU A 220 -1.85 -13.06 5.80
N ARG A 221 -2.37 -13.50 6.95
CA ARG A 221 -3.11 -14.76 7.13
C ARG A 221 -4.46 -14.51 7.80
N GLY A 222 -5.42 -15.42 7.57
CA GLY A 222 -6.73 -15.41 8.23
C GLY A 222 -7.85 -14.76 7.43
N LEU A 223 -7.58 -14.34 6.19
CA LEU A 223 -8.62 -13.87 5.27
C LEU A 223 -9.61 -14.99 4.94
N ALA A 224 -10.88 -14.63 4.78
CA ALA A 224 -11.94 -15.54 4.32
C ALA A 224 -12.11 -15.54 2.80
N ASP A 225 -11.97 -14.37 2.19
CA ASP A 225 -12.25 -14.12 0.77
C ASP A 225 -11.59 -12.80 0.31
N PHE A 226 -11.76 -12.47 -0.97
CA PHE A 226 -11.37 -11.18 -1.56
C PHE A 226 -12.56 -10.25 -1.86
N MET A 227 -13.74 -10.54 -1.31
CA MET A 227 -14.93 -9.73 -1.61
C MET A 227 -14.79 -8.30 -1.06
N PRO A 228 -15.25 -7.28 -1.78
CA PRO A 228 -15.28 -5.92 -1.25
C PRO A 228 -16.10 -5.87 0.06
N LYS A 229 -15.48 -5.39 1.14
CA LYS A 229 -16.10 -5.16 2.45
C LYS A 229 -15.63 -3.81 3.01
N PRO A 230 -16.39 -3.16 3.90
CA PRO A 230 -15.85 -2.04 4.69
C PRO A 230 -14.68 -2.52 5.56
N TRP A 231 -13.64 -1.70 5.70
CA TRP A 231 -12.44 -2.05 6.48
C TRP A 231 -12.74 -2.51 7.92
N PRO A 232 -13.62 -1.86 8.69
CA PRO A 232 -13.93 -2.33 10.04
C PRO A 232 -14.52 -3.75 10.09
N VAL A 233 -15.37 -4.09 9.11
CA VAL A 233 -15.93 -5.44 8.98
C VAL A 233 -14.83 -6.44 8.64
N ARG A 234 -13.94 -6.07 7.71
CA ARG A 234 -12.81 -6.90 7.29
C ARG A 234 -11.85 -7.19 8.46
N PHE A 235 -11.50 -6.18 9.25
CA PHE A 235 -10.60 -6.37 10.39
C PHE A 235 -11.24 -7.17 11.53
N ARG A 236 -12.55 -6.98 11.78
CA ARG A 236 -13.29 -7.81 12.74
C ARG A 236 -13.33 -9.28 12.33
N GLU A 237 -13.59 -9.56 11.05
CA GLU A 237 -13.56 -10.92 10.52
C GLU A 237 -12.16 -11.53 10.59
N LEU A 238 -11.14 -10.76 10.23
CA LEU A 238 -9.74 -11.18 10.34
C LEU A 238 -9.40 -11.54 11.79
N GLN A 239 -9.81 -10.71 12.76
CA GLN A 239 -9.62 -10.96 14.17
C GLN A 239 -10.34 -12.24 14.64
N ALA A 240 -11.62 -12.40 14.30
CA ALA A 240 -12.40 -13.58 14.66
C ALA A 240 -11.84 -14.90 14.10
N ARG A 241 -11.07 -14.81 13.01
CA ARG A 241 -10.40 -15.94 12.35
C ARG A 241 -8.94 -16.14 12.82
N GLY A 242 -8.52 -15.45 13.88
CA GLY A 242 -7.16 -15.52 14.40
C GLY A 242 -6.12 -14.99 13.41
N GLY A 243 -6.49 -13.99 12.62
CA GLY A 243 -5.66 -13.42 11.57
C GLY A 243 -4.38 -12.79 12.11
N LYS A 244 -3.31 -12.96 11.34
CA LYS A 244 -1.95 -12.57 11.71
C LYS A 244 -1.27 -11.88 10.54
N ILE A 245 -0.40 -10.95 10.88
CA ILE A 245 0.50 -10.28 9.96
C ILE A 245 1.92 -10.64 10.42
N ASP A 246 2.58 -11.50 9.66
CA ASP A 246 3.97 -11.86 9.88
C ASP A 246 4.84 -10.84 9.13
N ILE A 247 5.49 -9.94 9.85
CA ILE A 247 6.50 -9.03 9.30
C ILE A 247 7.79 -9.84 9.12
N VAL A 248 8.06 -10.25 7.87
CA VAL A 248 9.23 -11.05 7.51
C VAL A 248 10.50 -10.20 7.61
N ASN A 249 10.44 -8.99 7.05
CA ASN A 249 11.51 -8.01 7.11
C ASN A 249 10.92 -6.61 6.97
N ALA A 250 11.27 -5.70 7.85
CA ALA A 250 10.98 -4.28 7.72
C ALA A 250 12.26 -3.50 7.98
N ARG A 251 12.88 -3.06 6.90
CA ARG A 251 14.11 -2.27 6.89
C ARG A 251 13.78 -0.80 6.62
N VAL A 252 14.32 0.08 7.44
CA VAL A 252 14.32 1.53 7.22
C VAL A 252 15.75 2.03 7.32
N GLN A 253 16.17 2.86 6.37
CA GLN A 253 17.50 3.46 6.35
C GLN A 253 17.40 4.95 6.13
N GLN A 254 18.07 5.73 6.97
CA GLN A 254 18.19 7.18 6.85
C GLN A 254 19.63 7.57 7.16
N GLY A 255 20.39 7.94 6.12
CA GLY A 255 21.84 8.16 6.24
C GLY A 255 22.56 6.94 6.82
N GLU A 256 23.21 7.13 7.98
CA GLU A 256 23.94 6.08 8.71
C GLU A 256 23.07 5.27 9.69
N VAL A 257 21.81 5.65 9.88
CA VAL A 257 20.88 4.91 10.76
C VAL A 257 20.18 3.83 9.95
N ILE A 258 20.25 2.60 10.42
CA ILE A 258 19.57 1.44 9.83
C ILE A 258 18.75 0.77 10.92
N ALA A 259 17.46 0.61 10.69
CA ALA A 259 16.57 -0.15 11.55
C ALA A 259 16.00 -1.34 10.77
N VAL A 260 16.15 -2.54 11.30
CA VAL A 260 15.55 -3.76 10.75
C VAL A 260 14.65 -4.37 11.80
N SER A 261 13.43 -4.74 11.43
CA SER A 261 12.50 -5.40 12.33
C SER A 261 11.82 -6.61 11.70
N SER A 262 11.45 -7.58 12.53
CA SER A 262 10.68 -8.76 12.16
C SER A 262 9.83 -9.20 13.34
N GLY A 263 8.73 -9.92 13.09
CA GLY A 263 7.85 -10.44 14.13
C GLY A 263 6.43 -10.62 13.64
N THR A 264 5.50 -10.81 14.57
CA THR A 264 4.09 -11.09 14.24
C THR A 264 3.18 -10.14 14.99
N LEU A 265 2.21 -9.60 14.27
CA LEU A 265 1.12 -8.77 14.78
C LEU A 265 -0.23 -9.45 14.56
N SER A 266 -1.15 -9.19 15.45
CA SER A 266 -2.53 -9.69 15.44
C SER A 266 -3.48 -8.60 15.95
N LEU A 267 -4.76 -8.92 16.02
CA LEU A 267 -5.79 -8.00 16.50
C LEU A 267 -6.41 -8.53 17.79
N THR A 268 -6.55 -7.65 18.77
CA THR A 268 -7.36 -7.86 19.97
C THR A 268 -8.86 -7.79 19.65
N GLU A 269 -9.70 -8.27 20.58
CA GLU A 269 -11.17 -8.17 20.46
C GLU A 269 -11.69 -6.72 20.37
N SER A 270 -10.96 -5.77 20.97
CA SER A 270 -11.20 -4.32 20.92
C SER A 270 -10.72 -3.69 19.61
N GLY A 271 -10.14 -4.47 18.68
CA GLY A 271 -9.65 -4.02 17.39
C GLY A 271 -8.30 -3.32 17.42
N ASN A 272 -7.60 -3.36 18.56
CA ASN A 272 -6.26 -2.83 18.69
C ASN A 272 -5.20 -3.86 18.24
N LEU A 273 -4.03 -3.38 17.80
CA LEU A 273 -2.89 -4.23 17.46
C LEU A 273 -2.29 -4.88 18.71
N ASP A 274 -1.92 -6.16 18.58
CA ASP A 274 -1.26 -6.95 19.62
C ASP A 274 -0.16 -7.84 19.04
N GLY A 275 0.97 -7.95 19.72
CA GLY A 275 2.09 -8.78 19.29
C GLY A 275 3.45 -8.20 19.64
N GLN A 276 4.49 -8.70 18.97
CA GLN A 276 5.86 -8.26 19.23
C GLN A 276 6.67 -8.24 17.94
N LEU A 277 7.40 -7.14 17.75
CA LEU A 277 8.42 -7.00 16.72
C LEU A 277 9.79 -6.93 17.42
N GLN A 278 10.74 -7.69 16.92
CA GLN A 278 12.14 -7.56 17.31
C GLN A 278 12.80 -6.58 16.37
N MET A 279 13.24 -5.44 16.91
CA MET A 279 13.86 -4.36 16.14
C MET A 279 15.34 -4.29 16.47
N THR A 280 16.19 -4.22 15.46
CA THR A 280 17.63 -4.05 15.57
C THR A 280 18.02 -2.75 14.88
N VAL A 281 18.66 -1.84 15.62
CA VAL A 281 19.00 -0.49 15.15
C VAL A 281 20.50 -0.28 15.20
N VAL A 282 21.08 0.15 14.07
CA VAL A 282 22.46 0.65 13.96
C VAL A 282 22.45 2.15 14.27
N ASN A 283 23.45 2.61 15.04
CA ASN A 283 23.59 4.02 15.45
C ASN A 283 22.36 4.55 16.21
N LEU A 284 21.80 3.74 17.13
CA LEU A 284 20.66 4.13 17.96
C LEU A 284 20.95 5.42 18.76
N GLU A 285 22.20 5.66 19.14
CA GLU A 285 22.64 6.87 19.83
C GLU A 285 22.35 8.14 19.02
N HIS A 286 22.47 8.07 17.69
CA HIS A 286 22.16 9.19 16.80
C HIS A 286 20.66 9.49 16.80
N VAL A 287 19.83 8.44 16.76
CA VAL A 287 18.37 8.53 16.84
C VAL A 287 17.96 9.17 18.18
N LEU A 288 18.52 8.69 19.29
CA LEU A 288 18.18 9.21 20.63
C LEU A 288 18.58 10.68 20.82
N LYS A 289 19.69 11.12 20.23
CA LYS A 289 20.10 12.53 20.22
C LYS A 289 19.15 13.41 19.39
N GLN A 290 18.69 12.91 18.23
CA GLN A 290 17.76 13.65 17.35
C GLN A 290 16.32 13.69 17.88
N LEU A 291 15.91 12.68 18.64
CA LEU A 291 14.60 12.66 19.31
C LEU A 291 14.49 13.68 20.46
N ASP A 292 15.57 14.42 20.74
CA ASP A 292 15.66 15.42 21.80
C ASP A 292 14.97 14.95 23.09
N LEU A 293 15.31 13.71 23.49
CA LEU A 293 14.90 13.18 24.79
C LEU A 293 15.39 14.09 25.92
N GLU A 294 16.42 14.92 25.67
CA GLU A 294 16.89 16.00 26.54
C GLU A 294 15.85 17.12 26.68
N ALA A 295 15.15 17.54 25.62
CA ALA A 295 13.97 18.43 25.71
C ALA A 295 12.80 17.77 26.46
N MET A 296 12.51 16.48 26.25
CA MET A 296 11.44 15.78 26.99
C MET A 296 11.76 15.60 28.48
N VAL A 297 13.04 15.43 28.83
CA VAL A 297 13.54 15.34 30.21
C VAL A 297 13.58 16.72 30.87
N SER A 298 13.98 17.77 30.14
CA SER A 298 14.05 19.15 30.65
C SER A 298 12.70 19.88 30.74
N GLN A 299 11.70 19.47 29.95
CA GLN A 299 10.30 19.95 30.08
C GLN A 299 9.53 19.31 31.26
N GLY A 300 10.19 18.56 32.15
CA GLY A 300 9.62 18.15 33.44
C GLY A 300 8.58 17.03 33.41
N ARG A 301 8.28 16.42 32.26
CA ARG A 301 7.35 15.27 32.20
C ARG A 301 7.93 14.00 32.83
N VAL A 302 9.26 13.87 32.86
CA VAL A 302 9.97 12.82 33.60
C VAL A 302 10.16 13.19 35.08
N GLY A 303 10.20 14.48 35.43
CA GLY A 303 10.28 14.94 36.83
C GLY A 303 9.11 14.41 37.68
N SER A 304 7.89 14.41 37.12
CA SER A 304 6.72 13.84 37.80
C SER A 304 6.77 12.31 37.96
N ALA A 305 7.46 11.59 37.06
CA ALA A 305 7.65 10.14 37.15
C ALA A 305 8.75 9.77 38.15
N ILE A 306 9.84 10.55 38.19
CA ILE A 306 10.93 10.41 39.15
C ILE A 306 10.48 10.79 40.57
N ASP A 307 9.69 11.86 40.73
CA ASP A 307 9.09 12.24 42.03
C ASP A 307 8.06 11.20 42.51
N ARG A 308 7.35 10.53 41.60
CA ARG A 308 6.47 9.40 41.94
C ARG A 308 7.27 8.15 42.33
N LEU A 309 8.43 7.91 41.70
CA LEU A 309 9.35 6.83 42.10
C LEU A 309 9.98 7.10 43.47
N ASP A 310 10.37 8.34 43.78
CA ASP A 310 10.97 8.70 45.06
C ASP A 310 9.96 8.62 46.23
N LYS A 311 8.66 8.76 45.93
CA LYS A 311 7.55 8.48 46.88
C LYS A 311 7.32 7.00 47.13
N LEU A 312 7.69 6.11 46.20
CA LEU A 312 7.52 4.66 46.33
C LEU A 312 8.74 4.01 47.00
N VAL A 313 9.95 4.52 46.73
CA VAL A 313 11.21 4.07 47.35
C VAL A 313 12.12 5.28 47.57
N PRO A 314 12.29 5.78 48.82
CA PRO A 314 13.12 6.95 49.10
C PRO A 314 14.59 6.71 48.71
N GLY A 315 15.14 7.52 47.80
CA GLY A 315 16.58 7.54 47.49
C GLY A 315 16.96 7.16 46.06
N LEU A 316 16.03 6.66 45.24
CA LEU A 316 16.27 6.37 43.82
C LEU A 316 16.41 7.65 42.98
N GLY A 317 15.73 8.74 43.36
CA GLY A 317 15.84 10.03 42.68
C GLY A 317 17.25 10.63 42.72
N ARG A 318 18.05 10.26 43.73
CA ARG A 318 19.46 10.66 43.87
C ARG A 318 20.42 9.87 42.98
N ILE A 319 20.10 8.61 42.68
CA ILE A 319 20.90 7.74 41.81
C ILE A 319 20.67 8.14 40.34
N ALA A 320 19.43 8.50 39.98
CA ALA A 320 19.10 9.03 38.67
C ALA A 320 19.78 10.39 38.40
N ARG A 321 19.83 11.29 39.40
CA ARG A 321 20.46 12.61 39.28
C ARG A 321 22.00 12.56 39.19
N LYS A 322 22.65 11.57 39.82
CA LYS A 322 24.12 11.46 39.83
C LYS A 322 24.72 10.96 38.50
N ASN A 323 23.90 10.38 37.62
CA ASN A 323 24.32 9.83 36.33
C ASN A 323 23.90 10.70 35.12
N ALA A 324 23.68 12.00 35.33
CA ALA A 324 23.35 12.98 34.28
C ALA A 324 24.57 13.39 33.40
N GLY A 325 25.54 12.49 33.28
CA GLY A 325 26.66 12.46 32.34
C GLY A 325 27.21 11.03 32.30
N PRO A 326 28.11 10.69 31.35
CA PRO A 326 27.87 9.74 30.24
C PRO A 326 26.94 8.53 30.51
N GLY A 327 25.71 8.77 30.97
CA GLY A 327 24.74 7.74 31.38
C GLY A 327 23.91 7.12 30.25
N ILE A 328 24.03 7.61 29.01
CA ILE A 328 23.29 7.06 27.86
C ILE A 328 23.74 5.63 27.56
N LEU A 329 25.02 5.30 27.73
CA LEU A 329 25.57 3.96 27.49
C LEU A 329 25.06 2.91 28.50
N ALA A 330 24.81 3.30 29.76
CA ALA A 330 24.28 2.38 30.77
C ALA A 330 22.75 2.18 30.64
N GLY A 331 22.02 3.18 30.15
CA GLY A 331 20.59 3.05 29.84
C GLY A 331 20.32 2.17 28.61
N LEU A 332 21.23 2.15 27.64
CA LEU A 332 21.10 1.32 26.43
C LEU A 332 21.18 -0.19 26.73
N ASP A 333 22.03 -0.61 27.67
CA ASP A 333 22.09 -2.00 28.12
C ASP A 333 20.80 -2.43 28.88
N ALA A 334 20.03 -1.47 29.40
CA ALA A 334 18.72 -1.72 30.00
C ALA A 334 17.57 -1.76 28.97
N ILE A 335 17.76 -1.13 27.79
CA ILE A 335 16.73 -1.03 26.74
C ILE A 335 16.85 -2.19 25.73
N GLY A 336 18.06 -2.66 25.43
CA GLY A 336 18.26 -3.70 24.42
C GLY A 336 19.56 -4.48 24.55
N LYS A 337 19.68 -5.56 23.77
CA LYS A 337 20.89 -6.38 23.69
C LYS A 337 21.79 -5.86 22.58
N ARG A 338 23.08 -5.66 22.87
CA ARG A 338 24.07 -5.31 21.84
C ARG A 338 24.24 -6.47 20.86
N THR A 339 24.32 -6.14 19.58
CA THR A 339 24.49 -7.09 18.47
C THR A 339 25.26 -6.40 17.33
N THR A 340 25.38 -7.08 16.19
CA THR A 340 25.86 -6.49 14.95
C THR A 340 24.78 -6.60 13.87
N LEU A 341 24.69 -5.57 13.02
CA LEU A 341 23.85 -5.57 11.82
C LEU A 341 24.69 -5.00 10.68
N GLU A 342 24.85 -5.78 9.61
CA GLU A 342 25.67 -5.41 8.44
C GLU A 342 27.13 -5.04 8.82
N GLY A 343 27.69 -5.74 9.81
CA GLY A 343 29.05 -5.48 10.31
C GLY A 343 29.19 -4.21 11.17
N LYS A 344 28.10 -3.47 11.39
CA LYS A 344 28.08 -2.27 12.25
C LYS A 344 27.55 -2.63 13.66
N PRO A 345 28.02 -1.96 14.72
CA PRO A 345 27.44 -2.08 16.05
C PRO A 345 25.94 -1.72 16.04
N ALA A 346 25.12 -2.56 16.66
CA ALA A 346 23.68 -2.38 16.70
C ALA A 346 23.09 -2.76 18.06
N VAL A 347 21.87 -2.31 18.32
CA VAL A 347 21.12 -2.61 19.53
C VAL A 347 19.79 -3.24 19.14
N THR A 348 19.51 -4.43 19.67
CA THR A 348 18.22 -5.10 19.50
C THR A 348 17.29 -4.81 20.67
N VAL A 349 16.12 -4.25 20.36
CA VAL A 349 15.08 -3.85 21.32
C VAL A 349 13.75 -4.50 20.94
N PRO A 350 13.03 -5.13 21.89
CA PRO A 350 11.68 -5.62 21.62
C PRO A 350 10.69 -4.44 21.59
N LEU A 351 9.93 -4.36 20.50
CA LEU A 351 8.79 -3.47 20.34
C LEU A 351 7.51 -4.29 20.54
N ARG A 352 6.83 -4.09 21.67
CA ARG A 352 5.62 -4.83 22.04
C ARG A 352 4.38 -3.99 21.78
N PHE A 353 3.37 -4.61 21.20
CA PHE A 353 2.03 -4.06 21.04
C PHE A 353 1.14 -4.78 22.03
N VAL A 354 0.54 -4.03 22.97
CA VAL A 354 -0.35 -4.57 24.01
C VAL A 354 -1.62 -3.75 24.02
N ASP A 355 -2.70 -4.31 23.46
CA ASP A 355 -3.98 -3.61 23.28
C ASP A 355 -3.80 -2.21 22.65
N GLY A 356 -2.97 -2.16 21.60
CA GLY A 356 -2.67 -0.94 20.83
C GLY A 356 -1.64 -0.01 21.46
N GLN A 357 -1.24 -0.20 22.73
CA GLN A 357 -0.10 0.50 23.31
C GLN A 357 1.20 -0.01 22.69
N VAL A 358 2.08 0.91 22.30
CA VAL A 358 3.37 0.59 21.69
C VAL A 358 4.45 0.78 22.76
N MET A 359 5.11 -0.31 23.10
CA MET A 359 6.11 -0.38 24.17
C MET A 359 7.48 -0.69 23.57
N LEU A 360 8.46 0.19 23.76
CA LEU A 360 9.87 -0.05 23.44
C LEU A 360 10.60 -0.46 24.72
N GLY A 361 10.79 -1.75 24.93
CA GLY A 361 11.21 -2.26 26.24
C GLY A 361 10.21 -1.84 27.34
N PRO A 362 10.64 -1.17 28.42
CA PRO A 362 9.74 -0.69 29.48
C PRO A 362 9.04 0.65 29.15
N LEU A 363 9.41 1.32 28.05
CA LEU A 363 8.94 2.67 27.73
C LEU A 363 7.71 2.63 26.82
N ASN A 364 6.63 3.31 27.20
CA ASN A 364 5.50 3.55 26.31
C ASN A 364 5.88 4.68 25.33
N VAL A 365 5.92 4.36 24.03
CA VAL A 365 6.31 5.30 22.96
C VAL A 365 5.12 5.80 22.15
N GLY A 366 3.92 5.26 22.39
CA GLY A 366 2.72 5.71 21.68
C GLY A 366 1.56 4.73 21.75
N ARG A 367 0.52 5.04 21.01
CA ARG A 367 -0.68 4.21 20.89
C ARG A 367 -1.14 4.19 19.44
N THR A 368 -1.47 3.00 18.96
CA THR A 368 -2.14 2.79 17.68
C THR A 368 -3.66 2.88 17.87
N PRO A 369 -4.39 3.56 16.98
CA PRO A 369 -5.85 3.60 17.06
C PRO A 369 -6.46 2.22 16.75
N PRO A 370 -7.68 1.93 17.26
CA PRO A 370 -8.38 0.70 16.94
C PRO A 370 -8.76 0.66 15.45
N LEU A 371 -8.68 -0.54 14.86
CA LEU A 371 -8.97 -0.76 13.44
C LEU A 371 -10.45 -1.04 13.14
N PHE A 372 -11.28 -1.36 14.13
CA PHE A 372 -12.72 -1.62 13.93
C PHE A 372 -13.61 -1.34 15.13
#